data_AF-A0A3D3A748-F1
#
_entry.id   AF-A0A3D3A748-F1
#
_cell.length_a   1.000
_cell.length_b   1.000
_cell.length_c   1.000
_cell.angle_alpha   90.00
_cell.angle_beta   90.00
_cell.angle_gamma   90.00
#
_symmetry.space_group_name_H-M   'P 1'
#
loop_
_entity.id
_entity.type
_entity.pdbx_description
1 polymer ?
#
loop_
_entity_poly.entity_id
_entity_poly.type
_entity_poly.pdbx_seq_one_letter_code
_entity_poly.pdbx_strand_id
1 'polypeptide(L)'
;TALMSSMALANFVGMEYEAVAETANGTTYRVYATFDNPTDELVAVYALETAPMVVGVSTSFYQDAVGAVLAQTINPAFFGAFPSLQYDSWFTIGSEDSNGTSDVQQVGMDEYFAAFENGGGFTVDTFIGGSWFLLPNQSPDAEAGADGRVLIGQFTTDGVVNLTMNFQWDDEATNTFQAAGVSIMFPEVPVPGCTNPNADNYNDLANEDDGSCTFGGGLSTGLSYDVVSSDPLGTGETTYRIYANFSSNDVEVTAMYGTDTEPWILDGDAPFYQDALGGDFGGSINPLFFASFPTLEYDTWWTIGAQPGDADGLNSAFDPALTSFADWNSGGDFVVNTFIGGSIFVVPGANGQGNPINGRVLLGQVTTSGTTNATINLQFRDANQDSFYASGMTLTFPVAGAGCNDPTACNYDENAEGDADCIFPAEFYDCEGCINDTDGDGVCDELEVLGCTDNAACNFDINATEDDGSCQSLDACGVCGGDNSSCSGCTNPAADNYDETALFDDGSCIISGCTNPAADNYDPAANSDDGSCIISGCTN
;
A
#
# COMPACT_ATOMS: atom_id res chain seq x y z
N THR A 1 6.78 -37.19 -45.93
CA THR A 1 7.57 -36.91 -44.72
C THR A 1 8.41 -35.68 -45.01
N ALA A 2 7.86 -34.50 -44.75
CA ALA A 2 8.60 -33.25 -44.83
C ALA A 2 8.73 -32.75 -43.40
N LEU A 3 9.89 -33.02 -42.78
CA LEU A 3 10.29 -32.30 -41.58
C LEU A 3 10.65 -30.89 -42.05
N MET A 4 9.77 -29.92 -41.81
CA MET A 4 10.23 -28.55 -41.60
C MET A 4 10.73 -28.50 -40.16
N SER A 5 12.02 -28.73 -39.97
CA SER A 5 12.72 -28.23 -38.81
C SER A 5 12.88 -26.74 -39.06
N SER A 6 12.03 -25.90 -38.45
CA SER A 6 12.35 -24.49 -38.29
C SER A 6 13.67 -24.42 -37.51
N MET A 7 14.72 -23.90 -38.14
CA MET A 7 15.90 -23.45 -37.42
C MET A 7 15.44 -22.36 -36.47
N ALA A 8 15.59 -22.57 -35.16
CA ALA A 8 15.49 -21.48 -34.20
C ALA A 8 16.69 -20.56 -34.46
N LEU A 9 16.43 -19.35 -34.98
CA LEU A 9 17.39 -18.25 -34.97
C LEU A 9 17.35 -17.68 -33.55
N ALA A 10 18.23 -18.17 -32.68
CA ALA A 10 18.50 -17.57 -31.38
C ALA A 10 19.20 -16.24 -31.65
N ASN A 11 18.57 -15.15 -31.20
CA ASN A 11 18.89 -13.76 -31.49
C ASN A 11 19.24 -13.09 -30.15
N PHE A 12 19.85 -11.90 -30.21
CA PHE A 12 19.96 -10.99 -29.06
C PHE A 12 18.73 -11.02 -28.15
N VAL A 13 18.95 -11.24 -26.85
CA VAL A 13 17.89 -11.45 -25.84
C VAL A 13 17.44 -10.12 -25.25
N GLY A 14 18.38 -9.29 -24.79
CA GLY A 14 18.06 -8.03 -24.12
C GLY A 14 19.25 -7.38 -23.44
N MET A 15 18.96 -6.57 -22.43
CA MET A 15 19.93 -6.03 -21.49
C MET A 15 19.60 -6.49 -20.08
N GLU A 16 20.62 -6.68 -19.25
CA GLU A 16 20.51 -7.01 -17.83
C GLU A 16 21.44 -6.10 -17.02
N TYR A 17 21.15 -5.90 -15.74
CA TYR A 17 22.02 -5.18 -14.82
C TYR A 17 22.25 -5.98 -13.53
N GLU A 18 23.39 -5.76 -12.88
CA GLU A 18 23.67 -6.28 -11.54
C GLU A 18 24.28 -5.18 -10.68
N ALA A 19 23.87 -5.10 -9.40
CA ALA A 19 24.50 -4.22 -8.43
C ALA A 19 25.76 -4.89 -7.88
N VAL A 20 26.91 -4.23 -7.96
CA VAL A 20 28.21 -4.79 -7.55
C VAL A 20 28.80 -4.17 -6.28
N ALA A 21 28.37 -2.96 -5.93
CA ALA A 21 28.81 -2.30 -4.69
C ALA A 21 27.87 -1.16 -4.28
N GLU A 22 27.78 -0.91 -2.98
CA GLU A 22 27.21 0.32 -2.42
C GLU A 22 28.32 1.24 -1.94
N THR A 23 28.25 2.50 -2.32
CA THR A 23 29.28 3.50 -1.99
C THR A 23 28.64 4.79 -1.45
N ALA A 24 29.47 5.69 -0.92
CA ALA A 24 29.00 7.00 -0.47
C ALA A 24 28.46 7.88 -1.62
N ASN A 25 28.74 7.54 -2.88
CA ASN A 25 28.27 8.26 -4.07
C ASN A 25 27.12 7.53 -4.78
N GLY A 26 26.51 6.53 -4.13
CA GLY A 26 25.44 5.70 -4.66
C GLY A 26 25.87 4.26 -4.97
N THR A 27 25.02 3.54 -5.68
CA THR A 27 25.21 2.13 -6.02
C THR A 27 25.92 2.01 -7.36
N THR A 28 26.90 1.12 -7.44
CA THR A 28 27.60 0.77 -8.68
C THR A 28 26.89 -0.39 -9.35
N TYR A 29 26.44 -0.17 -10.57
CA TYR A 29 25.78 -1.15 -11.42
C TYR A 29 26.67 -1.55 -12.59
N ARG A 30 26.66 -2.83 -12.95
CA ARG A 30 27.20 -3.31 -14.23
C ARG A 30 26.06 -3.69 -15.14
N VAL A 31 26.16 -3.30 -16.41
CA VAL A 31 25.12 -3.56 -17.42
C VAL A 31 25.68 -4.46 -18.50
N TYR A 32 24.88 -5.44 -18.91
CA TYR A 32 25.23 -6.48 -19.86
C TYR A 32 24.25 -6.50 -21.03
N ALA A 33 24.75 -6.80 -22.22
CA ALA A 33 23.97 -7.27 -23.35
C ALA A 33 23.89 -8.80 -23.30
N THR A 34 22.68 -9.37 -23.45
CA THR A 34 22.46 -10.82 -23.36
C THR A 34 22.21 -11.47 -24.71
N PHE A 35 22.75 -12.67 -24.88
CA PHE A 35 22.69 -13.46 -26.10
C PHE A 35 22.34 -14.91 -25.78
N ASP A 36 21.56 -15.54 -26.66
CA ASP A 36 21.19 -16.95 -26.55
C ASP A 36 22.37 -17.90 -26.82
N ASN A 37 23.37 -17.44 -27.61
CA ASN A 37 24.48 -18.26 -28.06
C ASN A 37 25.80 -17.76 -27.45
N PRO A 38 26.56 -18.63 -26.76
CA PRO A 38 27.82 -18.25 -26.09
C PRO A 38 28.92 -17.76 -27.04
N THR A 39 28.80 -18.02 -28.35
CA THR A 39 29.79 -17.61 -29.34
C THR A 39 29.45 -16.28 -30.04
N ASP A 40 28.32 -15.67 -29.71
CA ASP A 40 27.94 -14.40 -30.34
C ASP A 40 28.84 -13.28 -29.80
N GLU A 41 29.41 -12.48 -30.73
CA GLU A 41 30.36 -11.42 -30.43
C GLU A 41 29.67 -10.05 -30.59
N LEU A 42 29.60 -9.26 -29.52
CA LEU A 42 29.13 -7.88 -29.62
C LEU A 42 30.21 -7.02 -30.26
N VAL A 43 29.90 -6.41 -31.41
CA VAL A 43 30.91 -5.66 -32.19
C VAL A 43 30.74 -4.15 -32.10
N ALA A 44 29.51 -3.65 -31.93
CA ALA A 44 29.26 -2.22 -31.80
C ALA A 44 28.01 -1.88 -31.00
N VAL A 45 28.09 -0.74 -30.33
CA VAL A 45 26.92 0.01 -29.85
C VAL A 45 26.83 1.27 -30.69
N TYR A 46 25.67 1.55 -31.26
CA TYR A 46 25.50 2.60 -32.25
C TYR A 46 24.24 3.44 -32.02
N ALA A 47 24.22 4.62 -32.63
CA ALA A 47 23.10 5.56 -32.60
C ALA A 47 22.98 6.29 -33.94
N LEU A 48 21.74 6.49 -34.39
CA LEU A 48 21.38 7.19 -35.62
C LEU A 48 20.12 8.03 -35.37
N GLU A 49 19.82 9.00 -36.23
CA GLU A 49 18.55 9.76 -36.18
C GLU A 49 17.30 8.86 -36.16
N THR A 50 17.32 7.73 -36.88
CA THR A 50 16.22 6.77 -36.92
C THR A 50 16.25 5.72 -35.81
N ALA A 51 17.33 5.67 -35.04
CA ALA A 51 17.57 4.72 -33.95
C ALA A 51 18.37 5.45 -32.86
N PRO A 52 17.72 6.35 -32.09
CA PRO A 52 18.42 7.16 -31.11
C PRO A 52 18.94 6.31 -29.96
N MET A 53 19.99 6.80 -29.31
CA MET A 53 20.52 6.24 -28.07
C MET A 53 20.37 7.24 -26.93
N VAL A 54 19.95 6.77 -25.77
CA VAL A 54 19.75 7.57 -24.56
C VAL A 54 20.56 6.96 -23.43
N VAL A 55 21.36 7.78 -22.77
CA VAL A 55 21.98 7.46 -21.48
C VAL A 55 21.48 8.52 -20.50
N GLY A 56 20.39 8.22 -19.81
CA GLY A 56 19.75 9.10 -18.86
C GLY A 56 20.14 8.74 -17.42
N VAL A 57 20.24 9.76 -16.58
CA VAL A 57 20.34 9.62 -15.12
C VAL A 57 19.48 10.70 -14.47
N SER A 58 18.77 10.35 -13.41
CA SER A 58 17.89 11.28 -12.68
C SER A 58 18.68 12.27 -11.81
N THR A 59 19.85 11.86 -11.32
CA THR A 59 20.80 12.69 -10.56
C THR A 59 22.07 12.94 -11.40
N SER A 60 23.16 12.23 -11.10
CA SER A 60 24.44 12.31 -11.82
C SER A 60 25.17 10.98 -11.79
N PHE A 61 25.97 10.71 -12.82
CA PHE A 61 26.97 9.65 -12.79
C PHE A 61 28.18 10.08 -11.98
N TYR A 62 28.66 9.20 -11.11
CA TYR A 62 29.91 9.41 -10.40
C TYR A 62 31.08 9.23 -11.37
N GLN A 63 31.97 10.22 -11.39
CA GLN A 63 33.20 10.22 -12.18
C GLN A 63 34.40 10.52 -11.29
N ASP A 64 35.41 9.66 -11.33
CA ASP A 64 36.65 9.82 -10.59
C ASP A 64 37.59 10.78 -11.33
N ALA A 65 38.34 11.59 -10.58
CA ALA A 65 39.26 12.57 -11.16
C ALA A 65 40.44 11.94 -11.94
N VAL A 66 40.74 10.67 -11.69
CA VAL A 66 41.72 9.88 -12.47
C VAL A 66 41.05 8.77 -13.30
N GLY A 67 39.72 8.85 -13.44
CA GLY A 67 38.86 7.98 -14.23
C GLY A 67 38.95 8.20 -15.72
N ALA A 68 38.14 7.44 -16.46
CA ALA A 68 38.01 7.59 -17.90
C ALA A 68 36.77 6.88 -18.48
N VAL A 69 36.19 7.48 -19.51
CA VAL A 69 34.96 7.03 -20.17
C VAL A 69 34.99 5.62 -20.77
N LEU A 70 36.16 5.07 -21.09
CA LEU A 70 36.31 3.72 -21.65
C LEU A 70 37.11 2.83 -20.70
N ALA A 71 36.55 1.65 -20.38
CA ALA A 71 37.14 0.68 -19.45
C ALA A 71 38.61 0.35 -19.75
N GLN A 72 38.95 0.14 -21.02
CA GLN A 72 40.30 -0.20 -21.47
C GLN A 72 41.39 0.82 -21.07
N THR A 73 40.99 2.04 -20.69
CA THR A 73 41.92 3.09 -20.25
C THR A 73 42.10 3.13 -18.73
N ILE A 74 41.26 2.40 -17.99
CA ILE A 74 41.33 2.27 -16.53
C ILE A 74 42.39 1.23 -16.19
N ASN A 75 43.38 1.61 -15.37
CA ASN A 75 44.46 0.72 -14.97
C ASN A 75 44.31 0.26 -13.52
N PRO A 76 44.05 -1.05 -13.28
CA PRO A 76 43.86 -1.59 -11.93
C PRO A 76 45.05 -1.41 -11.00
N ALA A 77 46.26 -1.20 -11.53
CA ALA A 77 47.43 -0.88 -10.70
C ALA A 77 47.25 0.42 -9.89
N PHE A 78 46.33 1.30 -10.29
CA PHE A 78 46.01 2.52 -9.56
C PHE A 78 44.99 2.34 -8.43
N PHE A 79 44.26 1.22 -8.37
CA PHE A 79 43.25 0.98 -7.33
C PHE A 79 43.82 1.00 -5.91
N GLY A 80 45.08 0.62 -5.73
CA GLY A 80 45.75 0.71 -4.43
C GLY A 80 46.06 2.13 -3.97
N ALA A 81 46.23 3.07 -4.91
CA ALA A 81 46.49 4.48 -4.63
C ALA A 81 45.21 5.33 -4.62
N PHE A 82 44.23 4.95 -5.44
CA PHE A 82 42.93 5.61 -5.59
C PHE A 82 41.82 4.56 -5.53
N PRO A 83 41.36 4.18 -4.32
CA PRO A 83 40.34 3.14 -4.17
C PRO A 83 39.01 3.48 -4.83
N SER A 84 38.67 4.77 -4.91
CA SER A 84 37.43 5.27 -5.52
C SER A 84 37.35 5.05 -7.03
N LEU A 85 38.50 4.86 -7.70
CA LEU A 85 38.57 4.58 -9.15
C LEU A 85 37.87 3.27 -9.53
N GLN A 86 37.75 2.31 -8.60
CA GLN A 86 37.03 1.06 -8.84
C GLN A 86 35.54 1.28 -9.14
N TYR A 87 35.00 2.40 -8.66
CA TYR A 87 33.57 2.75 -8.77
C TYR A 87 33.33 3.85 -9.81
N ASP A 88 34.33 4.18 -10.63
CA ASP A 88 34.18 5.12 -11.75
C ASP A 88 33.12 4.64 -12.75
N SER A 89 32.46 5.57 -13.45
CA SER A 89 31.44 5.23 -14.44
C SER A 89 32.04 5.23 -15.84
N TRP A 90 31.84 4.17 -16.62
CA TRP A 90 32.50 4.00 -17.91
C TRP A 90 31.74 3.04 -18.83
N PHE A 91 32.04 3.12 -20.13
CA PHE A 91 31.52 2.23 -21.16
C PHE A 91 32.58 1.22 -21.60
N THR A 92 32.11 0.09 -22.12
CA THR A 92 32.98 -0.93 -22.71
C THR A 92 32.24 -1.77 -23.75
N ILE A 93 32.96 -2.72 -24.32
CA ILE A 93 32.42 -3.93 -24.92
C ILE A 93 33.27 -5.07 -24.38
N GLY A 94 32.78 -5.81 -23.40
CA GLY A 94 33.46 -6.96 -22.80
C GLY A 94 34.38 -6.65 -21.63
N SER A 95 35.51 -5.99 -21.88
CA SER A 95 36.56 -5.85 -20.86
C SER A 95 36.20 -4.88 -19.72
N GLU A 96 36.57 -5.24 -18.49
CA GLU A 96 36.36 -4.41 -17.30
C GLU A 96 37.42 -3.31 -17.12
N ASP A 97 38.62 -3.51 -17.67
CA ASP A 97 39.76 -2.62 -17.49
C ASP A 97 40.86 -2.83 -18.56
N SER A 98 41.97 -2.11 -18.44
CA SER A 98 43.13 -2.19 -19.36
C SER A 98 43.89 -3.53 -19.41
N ASN A 99 43.60 -4.49 -18.53
CA ASN A 99 44.13 -5.86 -18.63
C ASN A 99 43.28 -6.76 -19.53
N GLY A 100 42.08 -6.33 -19.92
CA GLY A 100 41.23 -7.06 -20.84
C GLY A 100 41.73 -7.01 -22.29
N THR A 101 41.00 -7.69 -23.18
CA THR A 101 41.36 -7.82 -24.59
C THR A 101 40.67 -6.81 -25.52
N SER A 102 39.68 -6.07 -25.04
CA SER A 102 38.90 -5.17 -25.88
C SER A 102 39.66 -3.90 -26.24
N ASP A 103 39.69 -3.60 -27.54
CA ASP A 103 40.23 -2.37 -28.14
C ASP A 103 39.07 -1.58 -28.75
N VAL A 104 38.25 -1.01 -27.88
CA VAL A 104 37.09 -0.19 -28.20
C VAL A 104 37.55 1.13 -28.84
N GLN A 105 37.02 1.41 -30.01
CA GLN A 105 37.18 2.63 -30.76
C GLN A 105 35.87 3.41 -30.76
N GLN A 106 35.94 4.73 -30.91
CA GLN A 106 34.77 5.59 -30.96
C GLN A 106 34.77 6.50 -32.18
N VAL A 107 33.57 6.79 -32.70
CA VAL A 107 33.33 7.78 -33.77
C VAL A 107 32.09 8.58 -33.41
N GLY A 108 32.20 9.91 -33.45
CA GLY A 108 31.07 10.82 -33.21
C GLY A 108 30.62 10.92 -31.75
N MET A 109 31.40 10.39 -30.79
CA MET A 109 31.04 10.32 -29.38
C MET A 109 31.67 11.41 -28.49
N ASP A 110 32.61 12.21 -29.01
CA ASP A 110 33.44 13.13 -28.20
C ASP A 110 32.63 14.11 -27.33
N GLU A 111 31.57 14.72 -27.88
CA GLU A 111 30.72 15.67 -27.12
C GLU A 111 29.87 14.96 -26.07
N TYR A 112 29.37 13.77 -26.39
CA TYR A 112 28.50 12.98 -25.52
C TYR A 112 29.27 12.36 -24.35
N PHE A 113 30.46 11.82 -24.63
CA PHE A 113 31.37 11.34 -23.60
C PHE A 113 31.89 12.48 -22.72
N ALA A 114 32.11 13.68 -23.27
CA ALA A 114 32.41 14.84 -22.43
C ALA A 114 31.25 15.23 -21.50
N ALA A 115 29.99 15.09 -21.93
CA ALA A 115 28.83 15.31 -21.05
C ALA A 115 28.77 14.25 -19.94
N PHE A 116 29.04 12.99 -20.28
CA PHE A 116 29.10 11.87 -19.33
C PHE A 116 30.21 12.04 -18.29
N GLU A 117 31.41 12.46 -18.70
CA GLU A 117 32.55 12.76 -17.80
C GLU A 117 32.28 13.93 -16.85
N ASN A 118 31.31 14.80 -17.17
CA ASN A 118 30.83 15.84 -16.24
C ASN A 118 29.72 15.33 -15.31
N GLY A 119 29.45 14.03 -15.30
CA GLY A 119 28.41 13.37 -14.51
C GLY A 119 27.01 13.46 -15.12
N GLY A 120 26.87 13.95 -16.35
CA GLY A 120 25.57 14.11 -17.02
C GLY A 120 25.15 12.90 -17.86
N GLY A 121 23.85 12.80 -18.12
CA GLY A 121 23.34 11.95 -19.20
C GLY A 121 23.47 12.61 -20.57
N PHE A 122 23.25 11.84 -21.64
CA PHE A 122 23.24 12.33 -23.01
C PHE A 122 22.25 11.57 -23.91
N THR A 123 21.86 12.21 -25.01
CA THR A 123 21.06 11.60 -26.08
C THR A 123 21.74 11.81 -27.42
N VAL A 124 21.87 10.74 -28.20
CA VAL A 124 22.39 10.77 -29.57
C VAL A 124 21.25 10.50 -30.55
N ASP A 125 20.73 11.55 -31.17
CA ASP A 125 19.62 11.53 -32.13
C ASP A 125 19.96 12.26 -33.44
N THR A 126 21.25 12.53 -33.68
CA THR A 126 21.68 13.36 -34.80
C THR A 126 21.84 12.56 -36.09
N PHE A 127 21.79 13.26 -37.23
CA PHE A 127 22.05 12.68 -38.56
C PHE A 127 23.46 12.08 -38.69
N ILE A 128 24.46 12.61 -37.96
CA ILE A 128 25.82 12.05 -37.94
C ILE A 128 25.84 10.75 -37.12
N GLY A 129 25.02 10.67 -36.08
CA GLY A 129 24.99 9.55 -35.16
C GLY A 129 26.23 9.49 -34.29
N GLY A 130 26.43 8.33 -33.67
CA GLY A 130 27.61 8.03 -32.86
C GLY A 130 27.73 6.53 -32.63
N SER A 131 28.94 6.04 -32.45
CA SER A 131 29.16 4.63 -32.14
C SER A 131 30.48 4.43 -31.41
N TRP A 132 30.51 3.47 -30.50
CA TRP A 132 31.74 2.80 -30.10
C TRP A 132 31.68 1.34 -30.51
N PHE A 133 32.80 0.82 -30.99
CA PHE A 133 32.89 -0.47 -31.64
C PHE A 133 34.28 -1.06 -31.48
N LEU A 134 34.41 -2.36 -31.74
CA LEU A 134 35.68 -3.05 -31.86
C LEU A 134 35.77 -3.73 -33.23
N LEU A 135 36.98 -4.14 -33.59
CA LEU A 135 37.18 -4.95 -34.80
C LEU A 135 36.72 -6.38 -34.51
N PRO A 136 35.82 -6.97 -35.34
CA PRO A 136 35.32 -8.32 -35.11
C PRO A 136 36.44 -9.35 -35.03
N ASN A 137 36.20 -10.40 -34.26
CA ASN A 137 37.08 -11.55 -34.04
C ASN A 137 38.48 -11.16 -33.52
N GLN A 138 38.58 -10.06 -32.77
CA GLN A 138 39.84 -9.61 -32.15
C GLN A 138 39.84 -9.70 -30.63
N SER A 139 38.67 -9.62 -29.98
CA SER A 139 38.56 -9.58 -28.51
C SER A 139 37.72 -10.75 -28.00
N PRO A 140 38.32 -11.76 -27.36
CA PRO A 140 37.57 -12.82 -26.67
C PRO A 140 36.63 -12.28 -25.59
N ASP A 141 36.95 -11.16 -24.95
CA ASP A 141 36.08 -10.53 -23.94
C ASP A 141 34.75 -10.01 -24.53
N ALA A 142 34.68 -9.82 -25.85
CA ALA A 142 33.46 -9.37 -26.53
C ALA A 142 32.50 -10.51 -26.91
N GLU A 143 32.91 -11.76 -26.71
CA GLU A 143 32.08 -12.95 -26.91
C GLU A 143 31.20 -13.19 -25.67
N ALA A 144 29.93 -13.54 -25.87
CA ALA A 144 28.95 -13.70 -24.79
C ALA A 144 29.31 -14.77 -23.75
N GLY A 145 30.15 -15.74 -24.11
CA GLY A 145 30.65 -16.75 -23.17
C GLY A 145 29.56 -17.66 -22.59
N ALA A 146 29.93 -18.48 -21.62
CA ALA A 146 29.02 -19.50 -21.08
C ALA A 146 27.83 -18.93 -20.28
N ASP A 147 27.94 -17.69 -19.80
CA ASP A 147 26.88 -16.96 -19.12
C ASP A 147 26.00 -16.14 -20.07
N GLY A 148 26.34 -16.10 -21.38
CA GLY A 148 25.53 -15.46 -22.40
C GLY A 148 25.48 -13.93 -22.27
N ARG A 149 26.49 -13.31 -21.65
CA ARG A 149 26.52 -11.89 -21.30
C ARG A 149 27.79 -11.21 -21.81
N VAL A 150 27.64 -10.04 -22.42
CA VAL A 150 28.76 -9.14 -22.74
C VAL A 150 28.59 -7.85 -21.96
N LEU A 151 29.60 -7.47 -21.18
CA LEU A 151 29.59 -6.22 -20.41
C LEU A 151 29.58 -5.01 -21.35
N ILE A 152 28.72 -4.03 -21.09
CA ILE A 152 28.62 -2.81 -21.91
C ILE A 152 28.96 -1.53 -21.14
N GLY A 153 28.98 -1.58 -19.80
CA GLY A 153 29.44 -0.48 -18.97
C GLY A 153 29.24 -0.70 -17.49
N GLN A 154 29.83 0.21 -16.71
CA GLN A 154 29.65 0.35 -15.28
C GLN A 154 29.12 1.76 -14.99
N PHE A 155 28.09 1.86 -14.15
CA PHE A 155 27.46 3.13 -13.81
C PHE A 155 27.30 3.22 -12.30
N THR A 156 27.90 4.24 -11.70
CA THR A 156 27.72 4.53 -10.28
C THR A 156 26.86 5.78 -10.14
N THR A 157 25.75 5.67 -9.43
CA THR A 157 24.84 6.79 -9.19
C THR A 157 23.97 6.55 -7.95
N ASP A 158 23.48 7.62 -7.34
CA ASP A 158 22.47 7.62 -6.28
C ASP A 158 21.03 7.79 -6.81
N GLY A 159 20.87 7.86 -8.14
CA GLY A 159 19.59 8.00 -8.80
C GLY A 159 19.25 6.82 -9.73
N VAL A 160 18.17 6.98 -10.47
CA VAL A 160 17.72 6.06 -11.53
C VAL A 160 18.46 6.35 -12.83
N VAL A 161 18.98 5.30 -13.47
CA VAL A 161 19.56 5.28 -14.81
C VAL A 161 18.52 4.75 -15.80
N ASN A 162 18.40 5.39 -16.95
CA ASN A 162 17.60 4.93 -18.07
C ASN A 162 18.48 4.82 -19.32
N LEU A 163 18.71 3.60 -19.80
CA LEU A 163 19.52 3.34 -20.99
C LEU A 163 18.60 2.88 -22.13
N THR A 164 18.74 3.52 -23.29
CA THR A 164 18.21 3.03 -24.56
C THR A 164 19.38 2.94 -25.53
N MET A 165 19.72 1.74 -26.00
CA MET A 165 20.89 1.50 -26.86
C MET A 165 20.55 0.64 -28.08
N ASN A 166 21.41 0.70 -29.09
CA ASN A 166 21.32 -0.16 -30.27
C ASN A 166 22.61 -0.96 -30.41
N PHE A 167 22.47 -2.24 -30.69
CA PHE A 167 23.56 -3.22 -30.69
C PHE A 167 23.75 -3.83 -32.07
N GLN A 168 25.00 -4.11 -32.41
CA GLN A 168 25.39 -4.88 -33.58
C GLN A 168 26.29 -6.02 -33.11
N TRP A 169 26.01 -7.24 -33.55
CA TRP A 169 26.78 -8.43 -33.17
C TRP A 169 26.99 -9.36 -34.37
N ASP A 170 28.05 -10.16 -34.29
CA ASP A 170 28.39 -11.19 -35.27
C ASP A 170 28.18 -12.60 -34.67
N ASP A 171 27.70 -13.54 -35.48
CA ASP A 171 27.65 -14.97 -35.11
C ASP A 171 28.97 -15.71 -35.44
N GLU A 172 29.07 -16.98 -35.02
CA GLU A 172 30.23 -17.85 -35.32
C GLU A 172 30.51 -17.97 -36.84
N ALA A 173 29.47 -17.79 -37.68
CA ALA A 173 29.58 -17.82 -39.13
C ALA A 173 29.87 -16.44 -39.74
N THR A 174 30.20 -15.43 -38.94
CA THR A 174 30.49 -14.03 -39.32
C THR A 174 29.32 -13.32 -40.02
N ASN A 175 28.09 -13.76 -39.76
CA ASN A 175 26.90 -13.01 -40.15
C ASN A 175 26.63 -11.93 -39.11
N THR A 176 26.41 -10.72 -39.61
CA THR A 176 26.15 -9.56 -38.77
C THR A 176 24.66 -9.29 -38.60
N PHE A 177 24.26 -9.02 -37.36
CA PHE A 177 22.89 -8.71 -36.96
C PHE A 177 22.85 -7.40 -36.18
N GLN A 178 21.65 -6.85 -36.01
CA GLN A 178 21.44 -5.59 -35.30
C GLN A 178 20.11 -5.58 -34.54
N ALA A 179 20.09 -4.92 -33.38
CA ALA A 179 18.92 -4.68 -32.55
C ALA A 179 18.89 -3.20 -32.18
N ALA A 180 17.72 -2.57 -32.28
CA ALA A 180 17.56 -1.14 -32.03
C ALA A 180 16.47 -0.86 -31.00
N GLY A 181 16.66 0.19 -30.20
CA GLY A 181 15.70 0.67 -29.20
C GLY A 181 15.60 -0.23 -27.96
N VAL A 182 16.63 -1.02 -27.65
CA VAL A 182 16.64 -1.87 -26.46
C VAL A 182 16.77 -0.96 -25.25
N SER A 183 15.86 -1.07 -24.29
CA SER A 183 15.82 -0.16 -23.13
C SER A 183 15.83 -0.92 -21.80
N ILE A 184 16.50 -0.34 -20.81
CA ILE A 184 16.53 -0.83 -19.43
C ILE A 184 16.60 0.36 -18.46
N MET A 185 15.97 0.22 -17.30
CA MET A 185 15.95 1.22 -16.25
C MET A 185 16.35 0.56 -14.92
N PHE A 186 17.24 1.20 -14.16
CA PHE A 186 17.73 0.65 -12.88
C PHE A 186 18.21 1.74 -11.90
N PRO A 187 18.12 1.52 -10.58
CA PRO A 187 17.39 0.42 -9.94
C PRO A 187 15.89 0.51 -10.26
N GLU A 188 15.19 -0.62 -10.21
CA GLU A 188 13.74 -0.60 -10.26
C GLU A 188 13.23 0.29 -9.13
N VAL A 189 12.49 1.34 -9.50
CA VAL A 189 11.87 2.20 -8.49
C VAL A 189 10.67 1.44 -7.95
N PRO A 190 10.62 1.10 -6.65
CA PRO A 190 9.40 0.60 -6.06
C PRO A 190 8.32 1.67 -6.25
N VAL A 191 7.25 1.29 -6.94
CA VAL A 191 6.02 2.04 -7.08
C VAL A 191 4.99 1.26 -6.26
N PRO A 192 4.80 1.65 -4.99
CA PRO A 192 3.79 1.04 -4.14
C PRO A 192 2.41 1.25 -4.76
N GLY A 193 1.60 0.20 -4.76
CA GLY A 193 0.21 0.26 -5.17
C GLY A 193 -0.37 -1.12 -5.40
N CYS A 194 -1.67 -1.19 -5.67
CA CYS A 194 -2.30 -2.46 -5.93
C CYS A 194 -1.81 -3.09 -7.25
N THR A 195 -1.12 -4.23 -7.14
CA THR A 195 -0.57 -4.99 -8.29
C THR A 195 -1.55 -6.03 -8.83
N ASN A 196 -2.67 -6.29 -8.14
CA ASN A 196 -3.64 -7.31 -8.56
C ASN A 196 -4.54 -6.79 -9.70
N PRO A 197 -4.51 -7.40 -10.91
CA PRO A 197 -5.30 -6.96 -12.06
C PRO A 197 -6.82 -7.15 -11.91
N ASN A 198 -7.26 -7.94 -10.92
CA ASN A 198 -8.68 -8.16 -10.61
C ASN A 198 -9.22 -7.17 -9.57
N ALA A 199 -8.39 -6.28 -9.01
CA ALA A 199 -8.80 -5.27 -8.04
C ALA A 199 -9.38 -4.01 -8.70
N ASP A 200 -10.23 -3.29 -7.98
CA ASP A 200 -10.88 -2.05 -8.45
C ASP A 200 -9.87 -0.90 -8.62
N ASN A 201 -8.80 -0.90 -7.83
CA ASN A 201 -7.74 0.12 -7.81
C ASN A 201 -6.40 -0.40 -8.36
N TYR A 202 -6.43 -1.40 -9.25
CA TYR A 202 -5.25 -1.89 -9.95
C TYR A 202 -4.46 -0.76 -10.60
N ASN A 203 -3.15 -0.71 -10.31
CA ASN A 203 -2.21 0.22 -10.91
C ASN A 203 -1.22 -0.55 -11.79
N ASP A 204 -1.27 -0.33 -13.10
CA ASP A 204 -0.38 -0.98 -14.07
C ASP A 204 1.08 -0.51 -13.99
N LEU A 205 1.33 0.55 -13.24
CA LEU A 205 2.67 1.05 -12.93
C LEU A 205 3.20 0.55 -11.58
N ALA A 206 2.37 -0.09 -10.75
CA ALA A 206 2.82 -0.61 -9.46
C ALA A 206 3.64 -1.89 -9.66
N ASN A 207 4.80 -1.96 -9.01
CA ASN A 207 5.67 -3.14 -8.98
C ASN A 207 5.91 -3.66 -7.55
N GLU A 208 5.29 -3.03 -6.55
CA GLU A 208 5.29 -3.46 -5.16
C GLU A 208 3.86 -3.37 -4.62
N ASP A 209 3.31 -4.47 -4.10
CA ASP A 209 1.97 -4.49 -3.53
C ASP A 209 1.99 -3.85 -2.13
N ASP A 210 1.30 -2.74 -1.98
CA ASP A 210 1.20 -1.99 -0.73
C ASP A 210 0.02 -2.44 0.15
N GLY A 211 -0.66 -3.53 -0.25
CA GLY A 211 -1.85 -4.04 0.44
C GLY A 211 -3.08 -3.14 0.30
N SER A 212 -3.03 -2.11 -0.56
CA SER A 212 -4.16 -1.19 -0.79
C SER A 212 -5.24 -1.77 -1.70
N CYS A 213 -5.08 -3.00 -2.23
CA CYS A 213 -6.03 -3.60 -3.15
C CYS A 213 -7.45 -3.67 -2.56
N THR A 214 -8.41 -3.16 -3.34
CA THR A 214 -9.83 -3.15 -3.00
C THR A 214 -10.66 -3.88 -4.05
N PHE A 215 -11.77 -4.47 -3.62
CA PHE A 215 -12.62 -5.28 -4.49
C PHE A 215 -14.11 -5.02 -4.22
N GLY A 216 -14.94 -5.21 -5.25
CA GLY A 216 -16.39 -5.09 -5.16
C GLY A 216 -16.89 -3.67 -4.89
N GLY A 217 -16.26 -2.67 -5.51
CA GLY A 217 -16.56 -1.25 -5.30
C GLY A 217 -15.97 -0.68 -4.01
N GLY A 218 -14.83 -1.22 -3.54
CA GLY A 218 -14.22 -0.80 -2.28
C GLY A 218 -14.79 -1.47 -1.02
N LEU A 219 -15.61 -2.51 -1.18
CA LEU A 219 -16.24 -3.21 -0.07
C LEU A 219 -15.27 -4.16 0.64
N SER A 220 -14.47 -4.92 -0.10
CA SER A 220 -13.38 -5.73 0.44
C SER A 220 -12.07 -4.95 0.37
N THR A 221 -11.30 -4.96 1.45
CA THR A 221 -10.00 -4.30 1.57
C THR A 221 -8.86 -5.31 1.75
N GLY A 222 -9.03 -6.51 1.19
CA GLY A 222 -8.01 -7.57 1.21
C GLY A 222 -8.08 -8.48 2.44
N LEU A 223 -6.95 -9.11 2.75
CA LEU A 223 -6.80 -10.10 3.81
C LEU A 223 -5.98 -9.54 4.98
N SER A 224 -6.17 -10.10 6.17
CA SER A 224 -5.30 -9.85 7.33
C SER A 224 -5.10 -11.13 8.14
N TYR A 225 -4.15 -11.12 9.07
CA TYR A 225 -4.00 -12.18 10.06
C TYR A 225 -3.81 -11.62 11.46
N ASP A 226 -4.22 -12.39 12.47
CA ASP A 226 -3.89 -12.17 13.87
C ASP A 226 -3.09 -13.37 14.41
N VAL A 227 -2.13 -13.13 15.31
CA VAL A 227 -1.42 -14.20 16.04
C VAL A 227 -2.28 -14.64 17.22
N VAL A 228 -2.63 -15.92 17.29
CA VAL A 228 -3.40 -16.52 18.39
C VAL A 228 -2.48 -16.95 19.53
N SER A 229 -1.38 -17.62 19.20
CA SER A 229 -0.40 -18.10 20.18
C SER A 229 0.96 -18.30 19.52
N SER A 230 2.03 -17.89 20.20
CA SER A 230 3.41 -18.21 19.84
C SER A 230 3.89 -19.45 20.60
N ASP A 231 4.53 -20.37 19.90
CA ASP A 231 5.03 -21.66 20.40
C ASP A 231 4.04 -22.46 21.28
N PRO A 232 2.77 -22.66 20.86
CA PRO A 232 1.81 -23.39 21.68
C PRO A 232 2.14 -24.89 21.84
N LEU A 233 2.95 -25.43 20.92
CA LEU A 233 3.32 -26.85 20.89
C LEU A 233 4.70 -27.13 21.50
N GLY A 234 5.50 -26.10 21.79
CA GLY A 234 6.86 -26.23 22.31
C GLY A 234 7.88 -26.69 21.27
N THR A 235 7.53 -26.57 19.99
CA THR A 235 8.32 -27.00 18.83
C THR A 235 8.61 -25.87 17.84
N GLY A 236 8.26 -24.63 18.18
CA GLY A 236 8.56 -23.41 17.41
C GLY A 236 7.46 -22.98 16.44
N GLU A 237 6.30 -23.62 16.43
CA GLU A 237 5.15 -23.22 15.60
C GLU A 237 4.44 -21.98 16.17
N THR A 238 3.78 -21.22 15.32
CA THR A 238 2.87 -20.13 15.69
C THR A 238 1.51 -20.39 15.06
N THR A 239 0.44 -20.10 15.82
CA THR A 239 -0.94 -20.22 15.35
C THR A 239 -1.45 -18.86 14.90
N TYR A 240 -1.92 -18.79 13.66
CA TYR A 240 -2.45 -17.59 13.01
C TYR A 240 -3.93 -17.77 12.69
N ARG A 241 -4.70 -16.69 12.73
CA ARG A 241 -6.07 -16.63 12.19
C ARG A 241 -6.10 -15.72 10.97
N ILE A 242 -6.66 -16.19 9.88
CA ILE A 242 -6.77 -15.46 8.62
C ILE A 242 -8.15 -14.83 8.55
N TYR A 243 -8.22 -13.56 8.15
CA TYR A 243 -9.45 -12.79 8.01
C TYR A 243 -9.55 -12.15 6.64
N ALA A 244 -10.79 -11.96 6.16
CA ALA A 244 -11.11 -11.00 5.10
C ALA A 244 -11.59 -9.69 5.70
N ASN A 245 -11.06 -8.59 5.20
CA ASN A 245 -11.36 -7.24 5.67
C ASN A 245 -12.42 -6.58 4.78
N PHE A 246 -13.35 -5.89 5.41
CA PHE A 246 -14.44 -5.18 4.74
C PHE A 246 -14.59 -3.75 5.29
N SER A 247 -14.90 -2.81 4.40
CA SER A 247 -15.16 -1.41 4.75
C SER A 247 -16.54 -1.19 5.38
N SER A 248 -17.42 -2.19 5.34
CA SER A 248 -18.76 -2.17 5.92
C SER A 248 -19.11 -3.50 6.59
N ASN A 249 -19.93 -3.45 7.64
CA ASN A 249 -20.52 -4.65 8.25
C ASN A 249 -21.79 -5.14 7.53
N ASP A 250 -22.30 -4.37 6.56
CA ASP A 250 -23.45 -4.76 5.73
C ASP A 250 -23.02 -5.59 4.51
N VAL A 251 -22.12 -6.55 4.76
CA VAL A 251 -21.59 -7.50 3.78
C VAL A 251 -21.81 -8.92 4.30
N GLU A 252 -22.01 -9.87 3.39
CA GLU A 252 -22.06 -11.31 3.73
C GLU A 252 -21.11 -12.07 2.81
N VAL A 253 -20.05 -12.67 3.38
CA VAL A 253 -19.19 -13.63 2.66
C VAL A 253 -19.97 -14.92 2.47
N THR A 254 -20.18 -15.30 1.21
CA THR A 254 -21.00 -16.46 0.86
C THR A 254 -20.17 -17.67 0.46
N ALA A 255 -18.98 -17.47 -0.11
CA ALA A 255 -18.12 -18.58 -0.51
C ALA A 255 -16.63 -18.21 -0.53
N MET A 256 -15.80 -19.21 -0.27
CA MET A 256 -14.38 -19.23 -0.67
C MET A 256 -14.23 -20.28 -1.76
N TYR A 257 -13.48 -20.00 -2.82
CA TYR A 257 -13.41 -20.89 -3.99
C TYR A 257 -12.05 -20.88 -4.69
N GLY A 258 -11.78 -21.92 -5.49
CA GLY A 258 -10.62 -21.99 -6.37
C GLY A 258 -10.91 -22.78 -7.66
N THR A 259 -10.27 -22.40 -8.75
CA THR A 259 -10.34 -23.03 -10.09
C THR A 259 -8.94 -23.07 -10.73
N ASP A 260 -8.83 -23.60 -11.95
CA ASP A 260 -7.58 -23.59 -12.72
C ASP A 260 -7.15 -22.20 -13.20
N THR A 261 -8.07 -21.23 -13.27
CA THR A 261 -7.77 -19.84 -13.63
C THR A 261 -7.65 -18.90 -12.43
N GLU A 262 -8.33 -19.23 -11.33
CA GLU A 262 -8.31 -18.48 -10.07
C GLU A 262 -8.02 -19.47 -8.94
N PRO A 263 -6.77 -19.90 -8.75
CA PRO A 263 -6.46 -20.94 -7.78
C PRO A 263 -6.66 -20.42 -6.35
N TRP A 264 -7.03 -21.34 -5.44
CA TRP A 264 -7.00 -21.10 -4.00
C TRP A 264 -5.86 -21.92 -3.41
N ILE A 265 -4.88 -21.23 -2.83
CA ILE A 265 -3.59 -21.80 -2.42
C ILE A 265 -3.28 -21.37 -0.99
N LEU A 266 -2.77 -22.30 -0.20
CA LEU A 266 -2.01 -22.05 1.02
C LEU A 266 -0.75 -22.90 0.93
N ASP A 267 0.38 -22.25 0.63
CA ASP A 267 1.69 -22.88 0.54
C ASP A 267 2.60 -22.37 1.65
N GLY A 268 3.40 -23.26 2.23
CA GLY A 268 4.35 -22.90 3.27
C GLY A 268 5.71 -23.54 3.06
N ASP A 269 6.75 -22.93 3.59
CA ASP A 269 8.10 -23.53 3.61
C ASP A 269 8.29 -24.54 4.76
N ALA A 270 7.30 -24.63 5.67
CA ALA A 270 7.24 -25.59 6.77
C ALA A 270 5.87 -26.30 6.83
N PRO A 271 5.82 -27.53 7.40
CA PRO A 271 4.58 -28.30 7.47
C PRO A 271 3.49 -27.64 8.33
N PHE A 272 2.24 -27.79 7.90
CA PHE A 272 1.09 -27.37 8.71
C PHE A 272 0.77 -28.40 9.80
N TYR A 273 0.53 -27.89 11.01
CA TYR A 273 0.16 -28.74 12.15
C TYR A 273 -1.31 -29.18 12.06
N GLN A 274 -1.53 -30.48 12.23
CA GLN A 274 -2.84 -31.13 12.26
C GLN A 274 -2.97 -32.05 13.48
N ASP A 275 -4.02 -31.86 14.28
CA ASP A 275 -4.35 -32.71 15.42
C ASP A 275 -5.15 -33.94 14.97
N ALA A 276 -4.88 -35.10 15.57
CA ALA A 276 -5.56 -36.35 15.23
C ALA A 276 -7.06 -36.37 15.60
N LEU A 277 -7.50 -35.48 16.49
CA LEU A 277 -8.89 -35.25 16.86
C LEU A 277 -9.46 -33.97 16.22
N GLY A 278 -8.68 -33.33 15.37
CA GLY A 278 -9.01 -32.14 14.61
C GLY A 278 -10.00 -32.37 13.47
N GLY A 279 -10.14 -31.37 12.61
CA GLY A 279 -10.97 -31.47 11.42
C GLY A 279 -10.73 -30.34 10.42
N ASP A 280 -11.06 -30.60 9.16
CA ASP A 280 -10.85 -29.66 8.04
C ASP A 280 -11.56 -28.31 8.23
N PHE A 281 -12.60 -28.27 9.06
CA PHE A 281 -13.43 -27.09 9.30
C PHE A 281 -13.58 -26.78 10.79
N GLY A 282 -13.44 -25.50 11.15
CA GLY A 282 -13.46 -25.05 12.55
C GLY A 282 -14.77 -25.41 13.28
N GLY A 283 -15.90 -25.38 12.59
CA GLY A 283 -17.21 -25.77 13.14
C GLY A 283 -17.31 -27.25 13.54
N SER A 284 -16.41 -28.10 13.04
CA SER A 284 -16.34 -29.53 13.41
C SER A 284 -15.53 -29.79 14.67
N ILE A 285 -14.76 -28.80 15.14
CA ILE A 285 -13.93 -28.91 16.35
C ILE A 285 -14.77 -28.57 17.57
N ASN A 286 -14.72 -29.43 18.59
CA ASN A 286 -15.51 -29.27 19.82
C ASN A 286 -14.62 -28.72 20.97
N PRO A 287 -14.84 -27.47 21.42
CA PRO A 287 -14.04 -26.83 22.47
C PRO A 287 -14.08 -27.56 23.82
N LEU A 288 -15.11 -28.37 24.09
CA LEU A 288 -15.19 -29.16 25.32
C LEU A 288 -14.02 -30.15 25.47
N PHE A 289 -13.32 -30.48 24.38
CA PHE A 289 -12.16 -31.36 24.38
C PHE A 289 -10.84 -30.65 24.71
N PHE A 290 -10.76 -29.31 24.65
CA PHE A 290 -9.50 -28.57 24.87
C PHE A 290 -8.90 -28.83 26.26
N ALA A 291 -9.74 -29.00 27.29
CA ALA A 291 -9.28 -29.32 28.64
C ALA A 291 -8.60 -30.71 28.74
N SER A 292 -8.95 -31.65 27.85
CA SER A 292 -8.38 -33.00 27.82
C SER A 292 -7.29 -33.17 26.76
N PHE A 293 -7.34 -32.35 25.70
CA PHE A 293 -6.42 -32.35 24.57
C PHE A 293 -6.09 -30.89 24.22
N PRO A 294 -5.13 -30.26 24.93
CA PRO A 294 -4.83 -28.83 24.75
C PRO A 294 -4.30 -28.49 23.35
N THR A 295 -3.66 -29.46 22.68
CA THR A 295 -3.11 -29.26 21.33
C THR A 295 -4.18 -29.11 20.25
N LEU A 296 -5.40 -29.62 20.50
CA LEU A 296 -6.54 -29.54 19.60
C LEU A 296 -6.98 -28.10 19.31
N GLU A 297 -6.72 -27.17 20.23
CA GLU A 297 -7.03 -25.74 20.03
C GLU A 297 -6.24 -25.13 18.87
N TYR A 298 -5.06 -25.69 18.58
CA TYR A 298 -4.10 -25.18 17.60
C TYR A 298 -4.15 -25.95 16.27
N ASP A 299 -5.16 -26.80 16.07
CA ASP A 299 -5.40 -27.48 14.80
C ASP A 299 -5.57 -26.47 13.64
N THR A 300 -5.23 -26.89 12.42
CA THR A 300 -5.31 -26.06 11.21
C THR A 300 -6.59 -26.39 10.43
N TRP A 301 -7.40 -25.36 10.12
CA TRP A 301 -8.75 -25.55 9.58
C TRP A 301 -9.29 -24.32 8.84
N TRP A 302 -10.27 -24.55 7.95
CA TRP A 302 -10.97 -23.50 7.21
C TRP A 302 -12.37 -23.20 7.78
N THR A 303 -12.91 -22.02 7.51
CA THR A 303 -14.25 -21.60 7.91
C THR A 303 -14.77 -20.45 7.06
N ILE A 304 -16.04 -20.08 7.26
CA ILE A 304 -16.54 -18.75 6.94
C ILE A 304 -17.21 -18.23 8.20
N GLY A 305 -16.50 -17.39 8.96
CA GLY A 305 -16.93 -16.69 10.16
C GLY A 305 -17.35 -17.54 11.37
N ALA A 306 -17.13 -18.86 11.35
CA ALA A 306 -17.41 -19.74 12.49
C ALA A 306 -16.13 -20.09 13.26
N GLN A 307 -16.17 -20.00 14.58
CA GLN A 307 -15.13 -20.51 15.48
C GLN A 307 -15.47 -21.91 15.98
N PRO A 308 -14.50 -22.66 16.55
CA PRO A 308 -14.78 -23.91 17.23
C PRO A 308 -15.90 -23.76 18.27
N GLY A 309 -16.95 -24.59 18.14
CA GLY A 309 -18.14 -24.56 19.02
C GLY A 309 -19.32 -23.73 18.51
N ASP A 310 -19.15 -22.94 17.44
CA ASP A 310 -20.26 -22.25 16.78
C ASP A 310 -21.15 -23.21 15.97
N ALA A 311 -22.38 -22.79 15.70
CA ALA A 311 -23.33 -23.58 14.91
C ALA A 311 -22.93 -23.59 13.43
N ASP A 312 -22.38 -24.72 12.96
CA ASP A 312 -21.86 -24.85 11.59
C ASP A 312 -22.96 -24.90 10.50
N GLY A 313 -22.95 -23.94 9.58
CA GLY A 313 -23.74 -23.97 8.34
C GLY A 313 -22.89 -24.01 7.08
N LEU A 314 -21.60 -24.32 7.21
CA LEU A 314 -20.67 -24.43 6.10
C LEU A 314 -20.99 -25.69 5.27
N ASN A 315 -20.94 -25.51 3.96
CA ASN A 315 -21.06 -26.59 2.99
C ASN A 315 -19.79 -26.60 2.14
N SER A 316 -19.41 -27.76 1.63
CA SER A 316 -18.23 -27.94 0.80
C SER A 316 -18.57 -28.70 -0.48
N ALA A 317 -17.94 -28.30 -1.58
CA ALA A 317 -18.03 -28.99 -2.86
C ALA A 317 -16.66 -28.94 -3.54
N PHE A 318 -16.01 -30.09 -3.68
CA PHE A 318 -14.67 -30.19 -4.25
C PHE A 318 -14.65 -31.23 -5.37
N ASP A 319 -13.84 -30.97 -6.40
CA ASP A 319 -13.52 -31.93 -7.45
C ASP A 319 -12.94 -33.23 -6.84
N PRO A 320 -13.50 -34.41 -7.13
CA PRO A 320 -12.97 -35.69 -6.64
C PRO A 320 -11.52 -35.99 -7.03
N ALA A 321 -10.97 -35.27 -8.02
CA ALA A 321 -9.57 -35.37 -8.41
C ALA A 321 -8.62 -34.58 -7.51
N LEU A 322 -9.12 -33.69 -6.65
CA LEU A 322 -8.30 -32.91 -5.71
C LEU A 322 -7.87 -33.75 -4.51
N THR A 323 -6.59 -33.61 -4.15
CA THR A 323 -6.00 -34.18 -2.93
C THR A 323 -5.79 -33.15 -1.84
N SER A 324 -6.24 -31.90 -2.03
CA SER A 324 -5.95 -30.73 -1.18
C SER A 324 -6.08 -31.00 0.32
N PHE A 325 -7.23 -31.54 0.78
CA PHE A 325 -7.40 -31.87 2.20
C PHE A 325 -6.56 -33.06 2.66
N ALA A 326 -6.32 -34.05 1.80
CA ALA A 326 -5.48 -35.19 2.18
C ALA A 326 -4.01 -34.77 2.34
N ASP A 327 -3.53 -33.91 1.44
CA ASP A 327 -2.18 -33.36 1.48
C ASP A 327 -2.04 -32.43 2.69
N TRP A 328 -2.99 -31.52 2.90
CA TRP A 328 -3.02 -30.61 4.06
C TRP A 328 -3.10 -31.34 5.40
N ASN A 329 -3.94 -32.39 5.50
CA ASN A 329 -4.01 -33.25 6.68
C ASN A 329 -2.73 -34.07 6.95
N SER A 330 -1.84 -34.16 5.97
CA SER A 330 -0.52 -34.77 6.12
C SER A 330 0.59 -33.76 6.38
N GLY A 331 0.24 -32.48 6.55
CA GLY A 331 1.14 -31.35 6.77
C GLY A 331 1.72 -30.75 5.49
N GLY A 332 1.16 -31.07 4.31
CA GLY A 332 1.54 -30.46 3.03
C GLY A 332 0.68 -29.25 2.66
N ASP A 333 0.92 -28.67 1.48
CA ASP A 333 0.20 -27.48 1.02
C ASP A 333 -1.28 -27.75 0.71
N PHE A 334 -2.12 -26.72 0.82
CA PHE A 334 -3.51 -26.75 0.39
C PHE A 334 -3.63 -26.08 -0.98
N VAL A 335 -3.97 -26.83 -2.02
CA VAL A 335 -4.04 -26.30 -3.40
C VAL A 335 -5.34 -26.72 -4.09
N VAL A 336 -6.11 -25.75 -4.58
CA VAL A 336 -7.32 -25.94 -5.39
C VAL A 336 -7.13 -25.25 -6.73
N ASN A 337 -6.77 -26.01 -7.76
CA ASN A 337 -6.39 -25.48 -9.08
C ASN A 337 -6.90 -26.33 -10.26
N THR A 338 -7.97 -27.12 -10.07
CA THR A 338 -8.56 -27.91 -11.17
C THR A 338 -9.63 -27.13 -11.91
N PHE A 339 -9.92 -27.55 -13.14
CA PHE A 339 -10.98 -26.98 -13.97
C PHE A 339 -12.38 -27.04 -13.32
N ILE A 340 -12.67 -28.11 -12.56
CA ILE A 340 -13.93 -28.20 -11.78
C ILE A 340 -13.81 -27.36 -10.51
N GLY A 341 -12.61 -27.30 -9.92
CA GLY A 341 -12.31 -26.47 -8.77
C GLY A 341 -12.85 -27.03 -7.46
N GLY A 342 -12.93 -26.16 -6.47
CA GLY A 342 -13.49 -26.46 -5.17
C GLY A 342 -13.97 -25.20 -4.47
N SER A 343 -14.97 -25.34 -3.61
CA SER A 343 -15.47 -24.24 -2.80
C SER A 343 -16.01 -24.71 -1.45
N ILE A 344 -15.90 -23.81 -0.49
CA ILE A 344 -16.72 -23.82 0.72
C ILE A 344 -17.69 -22.65 0.66
N PHE A 345 -18.91 -22.87 1.13
CA PHE A 345 -19.97 -21.87 1.03
C PHE A 345 -20.97 -21.96 2.17
N VAL A 346 -21.52 -20.81 2.53
CA VAL A 346 -22.67 -20.69 3.44
C VAL A 346 -23.90 -20.31 2.63
N VAL A 347 -25.08 -20.78 3.06
CA VAL A 347 -26.33 -20.39 2.42
C VAL A 347 -26.62 -18.94 2.81
N PRO A 348 -26.75 -18.00 1.84
CA PRO A 348 -26.94 -16.59 2.13
C PRO A 348 -28.18 -16.35 3.01
N GLY A 349 -28.02 -15.58 4.09
CA GLY A 349 -29.07 -15.25 5.05
C GLY A 349 -29.48 -16.39 5.99
N ALA A 350 -28.77 -17.53 6.01
CA ALA A 350 -29.17 -18.69 6.81
C ALA A 350 -28.82 -18.58 8.30
N ASN A 351 -27.63 -18.08 8.65
CA ASN A 351 -27.11 -18.11 10.02
C ASN A 351 -26.16 -16.97 10.39
N GLY A 352 -25.94 -15.97 9.53
CA GLY A 352 -25.13 -14.78 9.82
C GLY A 352 -23.63 -15.01 9.96
N GLN A 353 -23.15 -16.24 9.70
CA GLN A 353 -21.73 -16.58 9.78
C GLN A 353 -20.87 -15.79 8.78
N GLY A 354 -21.40 -15.50 7.60
CA GLY A 354 -20.69 -14.70 6.60
C GLY A 354 -20.59 -13.20 6.92
N ASN A 355 -21.22 -12.72 8.00
CA ASN A 355 -21.28 -11.30 8.29
C ASN A 355 -20.00 -10.84 9.03
N PRO A 356 -19.40 -9.70 8.64
CA PRO A 356 -18.26 -9.14 9.34
C PRO A 356 -18.56 -8.84 10.82
N ILE A 357 -17.60 -9.20 11.67
CA ILE A 357 -17.54 -8.77 13.07
C ILE A 357 -16.36 -7.80 13.14
N ASN A 358 -16.63 -6.54 13.51
CA ASN A 358 -15.63 -5.46 13.50
C ASN A 358 -14.94 -5.30 12.12
N GLY A 359 -15.73 -5.36 11.04
CA GLY A 359 -15.22 -5.23 9.68
C GLY A 359 -14.41 -6.43 9.18
N ARG A 360 -14.37 -7.57 9.90
CA ARG A 360 -13.61 -8.75 9.50
C ARG A 360 -14.44 -10.04 9.53
N VAL A 361 -14.20 -10.92 8.57
CA VAL A 361 -14.76 -12.29 8.54
C VAL A 361 -13.62 -13.28 8.70
N LEU A 362 -13.71 -14.16 9.70
CA LEU A 362 -12.73 -15.23 9.90
C LEU A 362 -12.80 -16.23 8.75
N LEU A 363 -11.66 -16.56 8.15
CA LEU A 363 -11.58 -17.50 7.04
C LEU A 363 -10.93 -18.82 7.46
N GLY A 364 -10.02 -18.81 8.44
CA GLY A 364 -9.39 -20.04 8.90
C GLY A 364 -8.37 -19.81 10.01
N GLN A 365 -7.82 -20.92 10.49
CA GLN A 365 -6.72 -20.95 11.44
C GLN A 365 -5.61 -21.83 10.88
N VAL A 366 -4.37 -21.38 10.99
CA VAL A 366 -3.18 -22.06 10.46
C VAL A 366 -2.10 -22.08 11.51
N THR A 367 -1.55 -23.25 11.79
CA THR A 367 -0.41 -23.42 12.70
C THR A 367 0.79 -23.97 11.93
N THR A 368 1.88 -23.23 11.90
CA THR A 368 3.13 -23.61 11.21
C THR A 368 4.33 -22.94 11.88
N SER A 369 5.54 -23.44 11.63
CA SER A 369 6.81 -22.86 12.10
C SER A 369 7.53 -21.99 11.06
N GLY A 370 6.97 -21.89 9.85
CA GLY A 370 7.59 -21.21 8.72
C GLY A 370 6.71 -20.12 8.10
N THR A 371 7.17 -19.55 7.00
CA THR A 371 6.44 -18.55 6.22
C THR A 371 5.43 -19.22 5.30
N THR A 372 4.22 -18.68 5.29
CA THR A 372 3.07 -19.14 4.52
C THR A 372 2.60 -18.06 3.56
N ASN A 373 2.35 -18.43 2.31
CA ASN A 373 1.66 -17.60 1.34
C ASN A 373 0.24 -18.16 1.14
N ALA A 374 -0.76 -17.28 1.29
CA ALA A 374 -2.15 -17.59 1.02
C ALA A 374 -2.62 -16.81 -0.21
N THR A 375 -3.24 -17.50 -1.17
CA THR A 375 -4.01 -16.89 -2.26
C THR A 375 -5.46 -17.31 -2.11
N ILE A 376 -6.36 -16.38 -1.80
CA ILE A 376 -7.77 -16.68 -1.49
C ILE A 376 -8.70 -15.93 -2.46
N ASN A 377 -9.73 -16.63 -2.95
CA ASN A 377 -10.82 -16.03 -3.71
C ASN A 377 -12.12 -16.10 -2.93
N LEU A 378 -12.85 -14.99 -2.88
CA LEU A 378 -14.11 -14.85 -2.15
C LEU A 378 -15.25 -14.42 -3.06
N GLN A 379 -16.43 -14.94 -2.76
CA GLN A 379 -17.70 -14.37 -3.20
C GLN A 379 -18.41 -13.79 -1.99
N PHE A 380 -18.88 -12.54 -2.10
CA PHE A 380 -19.62 -11.86 -1.05
C PHE A 380 -20.78 -11.06 -1.62
N ARG A 381 -21.70 -10.64 -0.76
CA ARG A 381 -22.88 -9.85 -1.12
C ARG A 381 -23.00 -8.59 -0.29
N ASP A 382 -23.55 -7.54 -0.89
CA ASP A 382 -23.86 -6.29 -0.18
C ASP A 382 -25.27 -6.32 0.45
N ALA A 383 -25.63 -5.19 1.09
CA ALA A 383 -26.98 -4.96 1.64
C ALA A 383 -28.12 -5.11 0.62
N ASN A 384 -27.85 -4.90 -0.67
CA ASN A 384 -28.82 -5.02 -1.76
C ASN A 384 -28.92 -6.46 -2.31
N GLN A 385 -28.11 -7.38 -1.78
CA GLN A 385 -27.97 -8.77 -2.24
C GLN A 385 -27.28 -8.89 -3.61
N ASP A 386 -26.61 -7.83 -4.07
CA ASP A 386 -25.76 -7.88 -5.25
C ASP A 386 -24.49 -8.65 -4.93
N SER A 387 -24.07 -9.53 -5.84
CA SER A 387 -22.92 -10.41 -5.63
C SER A 387 -21.65 -9.81 -6.24
N PHE A 388 -20.59 -9.82 -5.45
CA PHE A 388 -19.26 -9.35 -5.80
C PHE A 388 -18.24 -10.48 -5.62
N TYR A 389 -17.10 -10.32 -6.28
CA TYR A 389 -15.99 -11.27 -6.23
C TYR A 389 -14.71 -10.53 -5.88
N ALA A 390 -13.91 -11.11 -5.01
CA ALA A 390 -12.53 -10.70 -4.76
C ALA A 390 -11.64 -11.91 -5.04
N SER A 391 -10.96 -11.92 -6.19
CA SER A 391 -10.11 -13.03 -6.62
C SER A 391 -8.63 -12.62 -6.62
N GLY A 392 -7.77 -13.60 -6.34
CA GLY A 392 -6.32 -13.44 -6.26
C GLY A 392 -5.86 -12.60 -5.08
N MET A 393 -6.61 -12.54 -3.98
CA MET A 393 -6.13 -11.83 -2.79
C MET A 393 -4.99 -12.63 -2.16
N THR A 394 -3.84 -11.99 -2.00
CA THR A 394 -2.63 -12.59 -1.44
C THR A 394 -2.41 -12.14 -0.01
N LEU A 395 -1.85 -13.03 0.82
CA LEU A 395 -1.42 -12.73 2.18
C LEU A 395 -0.22 -13.61 2.51
N THR A 396 0.90 -13.00 2.92
CA THR A 396 2.08 -13.73 3.41
C THR A 396 2.22 -13.53 4.91
N PHE A 397 2.42 -14.61 5.68
CA PHE A 397 2.59 -14.54 7.13
C PHE A 397 3.52 -15.65 7.68
N PRO A 398 4.32 -15.38 8.73
CA PRO A 398 4.63 -14.03 9.20
C PRO A 398 5.32 -13.26 8.07
N VAL A 399 4.99 -11.97 7.94
CA VAL A 399 5.57 -11.13 6.88
C VAL A 399 7.06 -11.07 7.15
N ALA A 400 7.88 -11.65 6.27
CA ALA A 400 9.33 -11.57 6.36
C ALA A 400 9.73 -10.10 6.27
N GLY A 401 10.16 -9.52 7.40
CA GLY A 401 10.51 -8.10 7.51
C GLY A 401 9.48 -7.18 8.18
N ALA A 402 8.30 -7.64 8.57
CA ALA A 402 7.39 -6.80 9.36
C ALA A 402 7.75 -6.87 10.85
N GLY A 403 8.57 -5.91 11.26
CA GLY A 403 9.02 -5.74 12.63
C GLY A 403 10.25 -4.86 12.61
N CYS A 404 10.55 -4.23 13.74
CA CYS A 404 11.74 -3.42 13.88
C CYS A 404 12.82 -4.21 14.60
N ASN A 405 14.06 -4.22 14.11
CA ASN A 405 15.17 -4.76 14.90
C ASN A 405 15.65 -3.81 16.02
N ASP A 406 15.10 -2.59 16.08
CA ASP A 406 15.40 -1.61 17.13
C ASP A 406 14.55 -1.88 18.38
N PRO A 407 15.16 -2.21 19.54
CA PRO A 407 14.45 -2.47 20.79
C PRO A 407 13.69 -1.25 21.36
N THR A 408 13.81 -0.08 20.74
CA THR A 408 13.09 1.14 21.11
C THR A 408 11.85 1.41 20.25
N ALA A 409 11.62 0.61 19.20
CA ALA A 409 10.40 0.70 18.39
C ALA A 409 9.25 -0.11 19.01
N CYS A 410 8.02 0.35 18.77
CA CYS A 410 6.78 -0.25 19.23
C CYS A 410 6.42 -1.55 18.53
N ASN A 411 6.96 -1.78 17.33
CA ASN A 411 6.86 -3.05 16.61
C ASN A 411 8.17 -3.85 16.66
N TYR A 412 8.93 -3.78 17.76
CA TYR A 412 10.18 -4.51 17.90
C TYR A 412 9.99 -6.03 17.74
N ASP A 413 10.73 -6.62 16.82
CA ASP A 413 10.86 -8.06 16.60
C ASP A 413 12.35 -8.41 16.43
N GLU A 414 12.84 -9.34 17.26
CA GLU A 414 14.23 -9.80 17.22
C GLU A 414 14.60 -10.57 15.95
N ASN A 415 13.60 -10.98 15.16
CA ASN A 415 13.77 -11.70 13.89
C ASN A 415 13.50 -10.82 12.66
N ALA A 416 13.29 -9.51 12.83
CA ALA A 416 13.08 -8.60 11.71
C ALA A 416 14.36 -8.36 10.89
N GLU A 417 14.25 -8.45 9.56
CA GLU A 417 15.37 -8.27 8.62
C GLU A 417 15.56 -6.81 8.15
N GLY A 418 14.76 -5.85 8.63
CA GLY A 418 14.81 -4.45 8.18
C GLY A 418 14.35 -3.40 9.23
N ASP A 419 14.76 -2.15 9.00
CA ASP A 419 14.45 -0.95 9.80
C ASP A 419 13.50 0.00 9.02
N ALA A 420 12.94 -0.46 7.90
CA ALA A 420 12.14 0.39 7.01
C ALA A 420 10.75 0.71 7.60
N ASP A 421 10.23 -0.15 8.47
CA ASP A 421 8.86 -0.06 9.02
C ASP A 421 8.82 0.15 10.54
N CYS A 422 9.87 0.71 11.13
CA CYS A 422 9.93 0.93 12.58
C CYS A 422 8.95 2.01 13.05
N ILE A 423 8.00 1.60 13.90
CA ILE A 423 7.04 2.49 14.53
C ILE A 423 7.64 2.97 15.85
N PHE A 424 7.97 4.26 15.93
CA PHE A 424 8.40 4.88 17.18
C PHE A 424 7.23 5.63 17.83
N PRO A 425 7.16 5.67 19.17
CA PRO A 425 6.13 6.45 19.83
C PRO A 425 6.39 7.95 19.62
N ALA A 426 5.31 8.71 19.41
CA ALA A 426 5.38 10.16 19.28
C ALA A 426 5.78 10.83 20.61
N GLU A 427 6.19 12.10 20.57
CA GLU A 427 6.47 12.86 21.79
C GLU A 427 5.24 12.86 22.72
N PHE A 428 5.43 12.52 24.00
CA PHE A 428 4.40 12.29 25.04
C PHE A 428 3.64 10.95 24.99
N TYR A 429 3.88 10.13 23.97
CA TYR A 429 3.36 8.77 23.87
C TYR A 429 4.46 7.74 24.18
N ASP A 430 4.05 6.56 24.63
CA ASP A 430 4.83 5.33 24.62
C ASP A 430 4.13 4.29 23.72
N CYS A 431 4.68 3.09 23.67
CA CYS A 431 4.14 2.02 22.82
C CYS A 431 2.84 1.39 23.37
N GLU A 432 2.42 1.76 24.57
CA GLU A 432 1.18 1.32 25.21
C GLU A 432 0.10 2.44 25.20
N GLY A 433 0.46 3.66 24.80
CA GLY A 433 -0.46 4.78 24.65
C GLY A 433 0.14 6.08 25.16
N CYS A 434 -0.69 6.93 25.74
CA CYS A 434 -0.21 8.17 26.33
C CYS A 434 0.50 7.92 27.68
N ILE A 435 1.61 8.62 27.93
CA ILE A 435 2.38 8.51 29.18
C ILE A 435 1.61 9.09 30.37
N ASN A 436 0.96 10.25 30.20
CA ASN A 436 0.14 10.93 31.21
C ASN A 436 -1.25 11.21 30.64
N ASP A 437 -2.19 10.34 30.95
CA ASP A 437 -3.59 10.43 30.53
C ASP A 437 -4.45 10.27 31.78
N THR A 438 -4.85 11.39 32.37
CA THR A 438 -5.52 11.43 33.67
C THR A 438 -6.97 10.94 33.57
N ASP A 439 -7.65 11.18 32.45
CA ASP A 439 -9.08 10.88 32.26
C ASP A 439 -9.34 9.65 31.38
N GLY A 440 -8.33 9.14 30.69
CA GLY A 440 -8.32 7.89 29.92
C GLY A 440 -8.92 8.02 28.53
N ASP A 441 -8.95 9.22 27.94
CA ASP A 441 -9.57 9.47 26.64
C ASP A 441 -8.62 9.25 25.44
N GLY A 442 -7.33 9.00 25.72
CA GLY A 442 -6.28 8.73 24.74
C GLY A 442 -5.52 9.98 24.24
N VAL A 443 -5.88 11.18 24.72
CA VAL A 443 -5.11 12.41 24.55
C VAL A 443 -4.24 12.61 25.80
N CYS A 444 -2.97 12.99 25.61
CA CYS A 444 -2.11 13.26 26.76
C CYS A 444 -2.43 14.58 27.45
N ASP A 445 -2.33 14.61 28.78
CA ASP A 445 -2.47 15.80 29.63
C ASP A 445 -1.65 16.98 29.08
N GLU A 446 -0.43 16.73 28.57
CA GLU A 446 0.43 17.78 27.99
C GLU A 446 -0.04 18.31 26.62
N LEU A 447 -0.89 17.55 25.93
CA LEU A 447 -1.45 17.85 24.61
C LEU A 447 -2.93 18.24 24.68
N GLU A 448 -3.51 18.27 25.87
CA GLU A 448 -4.89 18.68 26.07
C GLU A 448 -5.12 20.15 25.70
N VAL A 449 -6.20 20.37 24.95
CA VAL A 449 -6.69 21.70 24.62
C VAL A 449 -8.00 21.92 25.38
N LEU A 450 -7.96 22.85 26.33
CA LEU A 450 -9.12 23.23 27.12
C LEU A 450 -10.11 24.05 26.30
N GLY A 451 -11.38 23.66 26.33
CA GLY A 451 -12.48 24.40 25.72
C GLY A 451 -13.80 23.65 25.83
N CYS A 452 -14.84 24.06 25.10
CA CYS A 452 -16.11 23.34 25.14
C CYS A 452 -16.11 22.16 24.17
N THR A 453 -16.23 20.94 24.68
CA THR A 453 -16.25 19.70 23.90
C THR A 453 -17.66 19.24 23.49
N ASP A 454 -18.72 19.86 24.01
CA ASP A 454 -20.11 19.54 23.67
C ASP A 454 -20.49 20.13 22.29
N ASN A 455 -20.63 19.28 21.27
CA ASN A 455 -21.04 19.68 19.92
C ASN A 455 -22.46 20.29 19.84
N ALA A 456 -23.27 20.19 20.90
CA ALA A 456 -24.55 20.89 21.00
C ALA A 456 -24.43 22.31 21.60
N ALA A 457 -23.29 22.67 22.18
CA ALA A 457 -23.05 23.99 22.71
C ALA A 457 -22.79 25.01 21.59
N CYS A 458 -23.20 26.26 21.82
CA CYS A 458 -23.03 27.33 20.82
C CYS A 458 -21.60 27.88 20.74
N ASN A 459 -20.75 27.54 21.71
CA ASN A 459 -19.33 27.86 21.74
C ASN A 459 -18.45 26.60 21.67
N PHE A 460 -18.95 25.51 21.09
CA PHE A 460 -18.18 24.31 20.80
C PHE A 460 -16.86 24.66 20.09
N ASP A 461 -15.74 24.14 20.61
CA ASP A 461 -14.43 24.26 19.98
C ASP A 461 -14.00 22.89 19.48
N ILE A 462 -13.86 22.75 18.16
CA ILE A 462 -13.45 21.50 17.52
C ILE A 462 -12.03 21.06 17.88
N ASN A 463 -11.21 21.98 18.37
CA ASN A 463 -9.85 21.65 18.81
C ASN A 463 -9.78 21.34 20.29
N ALA A 464 -10.84 21.55 21.06
CA ALA A 464 -10.85 21.21 22.47
C ALA A 464 -10.91 19.69 22.64
N THR A 465 -9.98 19.17 23.44
CA THR A 465 -9.93 17.76 23.82
C THR A 465 -10.44 17.56 25.24
N GLU A 466 -10.51 18.62 26.07
CA GLU A 466 -10.99 18.56 27.46
C GLU A 466 -11.95 19.71 27.76
N ASP A 467 -13.04 19.41 28.48
CA ASP A 467 -14.09 20.36 28.86
C ASP A 467 -13.65 21.25 30.03
N ASP A 468 -13.44 22.53 29.77
CA ASP A 468 -13.11 23.51 30.81
C ASP A 468 -14.35 24.06 31.56
N GLY A 469 -15.53 23.54 31.25
CA GLY A 469 -16.82 23.98 31.79
C GLY A 469 -17.31 25.29 31.18
N SER A 470 -16.71 25.74 30.07
CA SER A 470 -17.13 26.96 29.37
C SER A 470 -18.34 26.76 28.46
N CYS A 471 -18.85 25.54 28.27
CA CYS A 471 -19.98 25.26 27.38
C CYS A 471 -21.22 26.12 27.68
N GLN A 472 -21.73 26.78 26.64
CA GLN A 472 -22.89 27.66 26.67
C GLN A 472 -24.00 27.12 25.77
N SER A 473 -25.24 27.29 26.21
CA SER A 473 -26.42 27.04 25.39
C SER A 473 -26.88 28.33 24.70
N LEU A 474 -27.55 28.18 23.55
CA LEU A 474 -28.36 29.26 23.00
C LEU A 474 -29.50 29.58 23.97
N ASP A 475 -29.74 30.87 24.19
CA ASP A 475 -30.98 31.33 24.80
C ASP A 475 -32.15 31.25 23.79
N ALA A 476 -33.36 31.58 24.22
CA ALA A 476 -34.53 31.55 23.36
C ALA A 476 -34.52 32.65 22.27
N CYS A 477 -33.61 33.63 22.39
CA CYS A 477 -33.32 34.62 21.36
C CYS A 477 -32.23 34.18 20.38
N GLY A 478 -31.65 32.99 20.54
CA GLY A 478 -30.57 32.49 19.70
C GLY A 478 -29.21 33.13 19.99
N VAL A 479 -29.01 33.73 21.17
CA VAL A 479 -27.73 34.28 21.63
C VAL A 479 -27.00 33.27 22.49
N CYS A 480 -25.72 33.05 22.20
CA CYS A 480 -24.89 32.14 22.96
C CYS A 480 -24.61 32.69 24.37
N GLY A 481 -25.00 31.93 25.40
CA GLY A 481 -24.89 32.37 26.80
C GLY A 481 -25.76 33.58 27.16
N GLY A 482 -26.79 33.86 26.36
CA GLY A 482 -27.69 35.00 26.55
C GLY A 482 -28.71 34.83 27.67
N ASP A 483 -29.34 35.93 28.07
CA ASP A 483 -30.37 36.01 29.13
C ASP A 483 -31.76 36.37 28.58
N ASN A 484 -31.97 36.22 27.26
CA ASN A 484 -33.15 36.61 26.49
C ASN A 484 -33.40 38.13 26.35
N SER A 485 -32.49 38.99 26.82
CA SER A 485 -32.69 40.46 26.74
C SER A 485 -32.66 41.00 25.31
N SER A 486 -31.99 40.34 24.38
CA SER A 486 -31.80 40.79 23.00
C SER A 486 -33.06 40.73 22.12
N CYS A 487 -34.04 39.90 22.49
CA CYS A 487 -35.33 39.79 21.82
C CYS A 487 -36.51 40.04 22.79
N SER A 488 -36.23 40.79 23.86
CA SER A 488 -37.25 41.27 24.79
C SER A 488 -37.71 42.68 24.40
N GLY A 489 -39.01 42.93 24.40
CA GLY A 489 -39.63 44.19 24.00
C GLY A 489 -41.15 44.09 24.08
N CYS A 490 -41.88 45.15 23.72
CA CYS A 490 -43.35 45.09 23.83
C CYS A 490 -43.97 44.13 22.80
N THR A 491 -44.56 43.03 23.27
CA THR A 491 -45.21 42.03 22.38
C THR A 491 -46.70 42.28 22.16
N ASN A 492 -47.28 43.36 22.70
CA ASN A 492 -48.71 43.66 22.57
C ASN A 492 -48.99 44.46 21.28
N PRO A 493 -49.69 43.91 20.27
CA PRO A 493 -49.95 44.60 19.00
C PRO A 493 -50.82 45.85 19.12
N ALA A 494 -51.48 46.05 20.26
CA ALA A 494 -52.28 47.25 20.56
C ALA A 494 -51.47 48.37 21.23
N ALA A 495 -50.19 48.15 21.51
CA ALA A 495 -49.30 49.14 22.10
C ALA A 495 -48.63 50.05 21.06
N ASP A 496 -48.35 51.29 21.46
CA ASP A 496 -47.72 52.29 20.61
C ASP A 496 -46.26 51.95 20.28
N ASN A 497 -45.58 51.23 21.17
CA ASN A 497 -44.21 50.76 21.01
C ASN A 497 -44.12 49.25 20.77
N TYR A 498 -45.18 48.65 20.19
CA TYR A 498 -45.16 47.25 19.78
C TYR A 498 -43.92 46.96 18.91
N ASP A 499 -43.18 45.93 19.30
CA ASP A 499 -42.04 45.42 18.57
C ASP A 499 -42.39 44.05 18.00
N GLU A 500 -42.52 43.96 16.68
CA GLU A 500 -42.84 42.70 15.99
C GLU A 500 -41.71 41.66 16.05
N THR A 501 -40.51 42.08 16.45
CA THR A 501 -39.33 41.21 16.58
C THR A 501 -39.12 40.70 18.01
N ALA A 502 -39.86 41.22 18.98
CA ALA A 502 -39.81 40.77 20.38
C ALA A 502 -40.51 39.41 20.54
N LEU A 503 -39.83 38.45 21.17
CA LEU A 503 -40.39 37.15 21.56
C LEU A 503 -40.91 37.14 23.00
N PHE A 504 -40.39 38.03 23.84
CA PHE A 504 -40.73 38.14 25.26
C PHE A 504 -41.15 39.57 25.60
N ASP A 505 -42.25 39.71 26.35
CA ASP A 505 -42.69 41.02 26.87
C ASP A 505 -41.79 41.46 28.02
N ASP A 506 -41.09 42.59 27.85
CA ASP A 506 -40.27 43.21 28.89
C ASP A 506 -41.06 44.17 29.79
N GLY A 507 -42.36 44.32 29.54
CA GLY A 507 -43.23 45.26 30.26
C GLY A 507 -43.07 46.71 29.80
N SER A 508 -42.34 46.97 28.72
CA SER A 508 -42.19 48.31 28.13
C SER A 508 -43.43 48.78 27.38
N CYS A 509 -44.45 47.93 27.16
CA CYS A 509 -45.65 48.27 26.38
C CYS A 509 -46.33 49.56 26.86
N ILE A 510 -46.51 50.49 25.93
CA ILE A 510 -47.19 51.77 26.13
C ILE A 510 -48.54 51.67 25.44
N ILE A 511 -49.61 51.72 26.23
CA ILE A 511 -50.98 51.85 25.74
C ILE A 511 -51.43 53.28 26.02
N SER A 512 -51.46 54.11 24.98
CA SER A 512 -51.99 55.46 25.06
C SER A 512 -53.51 55.47 25.15
N GLY A 513 -54.04 56.25 26.08
CA GLY A 513 -55.48 56.45 26.23
C GLY A 513 -55.81 57.15 27.54
N CYS A 514 -57.09 57.36 27.82
CA CYS A 514 -57.48 58.02 29.05
C CYS A 514 -57.30 57.10 30.28
N THR A 515 -56.31 57.40 31.12
CA THR A 515 -56.02 56.62 32.35
C THR A 515 -56.85 57.04 33.57
N ASN A 516 -57.70 58.08 33.44
CA ASN A 516 -58.50 58.61 34.55
C ASN A 516 -59.83 57.84 34.69
N PRO A 517 -60.05 57.07 35.77
CA PRO A 517 -61.28 56.28 35.97
C PRO A 517 -62.57 57.10 36.06
N ALA A 518 -62.46 58.42 36.23
CA ALA A 518 -63.59 59.35 36.29
C ALA A 518 -63.95 60.00 34.94
N ALA A 519 -63.22 59.71 33.87
CA ALA A 519 -63.53 60.18 32.52
C ALA A 519 -64.53 59.25 31.82
N ASP A 520 -65.34 59.79 30.91
CA ASP A 520 -66.35 59.04 30.17
C ASP A 520 -65.75 58.05 29.17
N ASN A 521 -64.53 58.34 28.70
CA ASN A 521 -63.75 57.49 27.79
C ASN A 521 -62.55 56.84 28.49
N TYR A 522 -62.65 56.58 29.80
CA TYR A 522 -61.63 55.82 30.54
C TYR A 522 -61.34 54.48 29.85
N ASP A 523 -60.08 54.24 29.55
CA ASP A 523 -59.61 52.96 29.02
C ASP A 523 -58.85 52.20 30.12
N PRO A 524 -59.41 51.09 30.66
CA PRO A 524 -58.74 50.30 31.69
C PRO A 524 -57.45 49.61 31.20
N ALA A 525 -57.17 49.57 29.90
CA ALA A 525 -55.94 49.05 29.33
C ALA A 525 -54.86 50.14 29.14
N ALA A 526 -55.21 51.43 29.20
CA ALA A 526 -54.26 52.52 29.03
C ALA A 526 -53.33 52.68 30.24
N ASN A 527 -52.03 52.79 29.98
CA ASN A 527 -51.00 53.04 31.01
C ASN A 527 -50.22 54.34 30.78
N SER A 528 -50.49 55.03 29.67
CA SER A 528 -49.95 56.35 29.33
C SER A 528 -51.11 57.27 28.94
N ASP A 529 -51.24 58.42 29.60
CA ASP A 529 -52.29 59.40 29.29
C ASP A 529 -51.93 60.18 28.03
N ASP A 530 -52.78 60.09 27.00
CA ASP A 530 -52.65 60.78 25.72
C ASP A 530 -53.37 62.14 25.68
N GLY A 531 -54.01 62.52 26.80
CA GLY A 531 -54.79 63.74 26.93
C GLY A 531 -56.17 63.66 26.29
N SER A 532 -56.62 62.48 25.87
CA SER A 532 -57.95 62.26 25.28
C SER A 532 -59.08 62.23 26.30
N CYS A 533 -58.79 62.27 27.62
CA CYS A 533 -59.82 62.20 28.67
C CYS A 533 -60.94 63.24 28.53
N ILE A 534 -62.17 62.76 28.41
CA ILE A 534 -63.41 63.55 28.35
C ILE A 534 -64.11 63.42 29.70
N ILE A 535 -64.32 64.53 30.39
CA ILE A 535 -65.15 64.58 31.60
C ILE A 535 -66.43 65.34 31.25
N SER A 536 -67.50 64.63 30.92
CA SER A 536 -68.82 65.26 30.69
C SER A 536 -69.48 65.55 32.03
N GLY A 537 -69.19 66.73 32.55
CA GLY A 537 -69.80 67.28 33.76
C GLY A 537 -69.75 68.81 33.78
N CYS A 538 -70.75 69.43 33.14
CA CYS A 538 -71.23 70.81 33.25
C CYS A 538 -70.27 71.95 33.69
N THR A 539 -70.04 72.94 32.80
CA THR A 539 -70.06 74.35 33.23
C THR A 539 -71.50 74.76 33.52
N ASN A 540 -71.76 75.11 34.80
CA ASN A 540 -72.91 75.82 35.38
C ASN A 540 -74.22 75.93 34.58
#